data_AF-A0A7X4J7F5-F1
#
_entry.id   AF-A0A7X4J7F5-F1
#
_cell.length_a   1.000
_cell.length_b   1.000
_cell.length_c   1.000
_cell.angle_alpha   90.00
_cell.angle_beta   90.00
_cell.angle_gamma   90.00
#
_symmetry.space_group_name_H-M   'P 1'
#
loop_
_entity.id
_entity.type
_entity.pdbx_description
1 polymer ?
#
loop_
_entity_poly.entity_id
_entity_poly.type
_entity_poly.pdbx_seq_one_letter_code
_entity_poly.pdbx_strand_id
1 'polypeptide(L)'
;MVPPELGKLTALEELRLYNTNLSGPIPSELGGLAALEELHLYNANLSGPLPPELGYLANVRFLSLASNALSGPVPPEFGALTNVQVLALANNAGLTGALPQSLTELDRLEELVTSGTDLCAPADAGFRAWLDGVHKRRIRFCIEADPPIAYLTQAVQSRAFPVPLVAGETALLRVFPTAMQATSIGIPAVRARFYVNGRETHAVDVPGKSTPIPVAVDESSLAKSANAEIPAEIIQPGLEMVIEVDPQRTLDEALGVAKRIPETGRLAVDVRAMPRFDLTLIPFVWIHTQDSAIVDLVEAMAADPEKHEMLGDTRTLMPVGSLGVTAHEPVLTSSNNGFQVFGETRAIQAMEGGTGHYMGMMANPVTGTAGIARVSGRWSFSIPEPSTIAHELGHNMSLRHAPCGGPGGLDASYPYPDGSIGVWGYDFRDGGSLVQPSRPDVMSYCFPGQWISDYGFTNALRYRLFDEGAPAAVSARARSLLLWGGVDAEGEPSLNPAFVVDAPAALPDSGGEYEIAGRGADGHHLFSLAFTMPETADGDGSSSFTFVLPVRGRWEDDLDRIILTGPGGSFTLDGDSDRPMAILRDPRTGQVRGILRDLQPPTQAAMDATGHAAGTGLEVIFSRGIPDATAWRR
;
A
#
# COMPACT_ATOMS: atom_id res chain seq x y z
N MET A 1 -7.79 -36.85 0.00
CA MET A 1 -9.07 -36.44 0.60
C MET A 1 -8.85 -35.93 2.00
N VAL A 2 -9.58 -34.87 2.39
CA VAL A 2 -9.60 -34.36 3.78
C VAL A 2 -10.48 -35.29 4.62
N PRO A 3 -9.99 -35.85 5.75
CA PRO A 3 -10.81 -36.71 6.61
C PRO A 3 -11.93 -35.93 7.32
N PRO A 4 -13.20 -36.35 7.23
CA PRO A 4 -14.30 -35.73 7.96
C PRO A 4 -14.10 -35.71 9.49
N GLU A 5 -13.35 -36.66 10.03
CA GLU A 5 -13.08 -36.78 11.47
C GLU A 5 -12.32 -35.58 12.03
N LEU A 6 -11.62 -34.80 11.20
CA LEU A 6 -10.99 -33.55 11.62
C LEU A 6 -11.99 -32.59 12.24
N GLY A 7 -13.25 -32.58 11.77
CA GLY A 7 -14.34 -31.77 12.32
C GLY A 7 -14.65 -32.00 13.81
N LYS A 8 -14.10 -33.07 14.41
CA LYS A 8 -14.26 -33.36 15.86
C LYS A 8 -13.25 -32.62 16.73
N LEU A 9 -12.22 -31.99 16.15
CA LEU A 9 -11.16 -31.28 16.86
C LEU A 9 -11.61 -29.86 17.26
N THR A 10 -12.60 -29.78 18.14
CA THR A 10 -13.28 -28.52 18.51
C THR A 10 -12.38 -27.43 19.13
N ALA A 11 -11.19 -27.80 19.63
CA ALA A 11 -10.18 -26.89 20.17
C ALA A 11 -9.08 -26.50 19.17
N LEU A 12 -9.19 -26.92 17.89
CA LEU A 12 -8.22 -26.59 16.86
C LEU A 12 -8.39 -25.13 16.44
N GLU A 13 -7.33 -24.33 16.63
CA GLU A 13 -7.30 -22.91 16.26
C GLU A 13 -6.79 -22.70 14.82
N GLU A 14 -5.96 -23.62 14.33
CA GLU A 14 -5.37 -23.53 13.00
C GLU A 14 -5.36 -24.88 12.26
N LEU A 15 -5.80 -24.87 11.00
CA LEU A 15 -5.73 -26.01 10.10
C LEU A 15 -5.02 -25.64 8.79
N ARG A 16 -3.81 -26.16 8.60
CA ARG A 16 -2.99 -25.98 7.39
C ARG A 16 -2.88 -27.27 6.58
N LEU A 17 -3.53 -27.33 5.42
CA LEU A 17 -3.48 -28.48 4.48
C LEU A 17 -3.13 -28.07 3.04
N TYR A 18 -2.55 -26.88 2.85
CA TYR A 18 -2.22 -26.32 1.54
C TYR A 18 -0.97 -26.93 0.90
N ASN A 19 -0.79 -26.72 -0.42
CA ASN A 19 0.33 -27.28 -1.19
C ASN A 19 0.46 -28.81 -1.06
N THR A 20 -0.68 -29.50 -1.03
CA THR A 20 -0.76 -30.95 -0.90
C THR A 20 -1.43 -31.58 -2.11
N ASN A 21 -1.19 -32.87 -2.34
CA ASN A 21 -1.91 -33.64 -3.36
C ASN A 21 -3.19 -34.25 -2.78
N LEU A 22 -4.00 -33.45 -2.10
CA LEU A 22 -5.34 -33.86 -1.69
C LEU A 22 -6.26 -33.98 -2.92
N SER A 23 -7.51 -34.38 -2.67
CA SER A 23 -8.48 -34.68 -3.72
C SER A 23 -9.87 -34.77 -3.11
N GLY A 24 -10.91 -34.62 -3.94
CA GLY A 24 -12.30 -34.71 -3.50
C GLY A 24 -12.81 -33.45 -2.80
N PRO A 25 -14.04 -33.48 -2.27
CA PRO A 25 -14.68 -32.32 -1.67
C PRO A 25 -14.13 -31.94 -0.30
N ILE A 26 -14.36 -30.68 0.06
CA ILE A 26 -14.24 -30.23 1.44
C ILE A 26 -15.36 -30.89 2.25
N PRO A 27 -15.06 -31.64 3.33
CA PRO A 27 -16.10 -32.23 4.18
C PRO A 27 -16.90 -31.15 4.92
N SER A 28 -18.22 -31.27 4.93
CA SER A 28 -19.12 -30.40 5.72
C SER A 28 -18.79 -30.41 7.22
N GLU A 29 -18.24 -31.52 7.71
CA GLU A 29 -17.87 -31.73 9.11
C GLU A 29 -16.80 -30.73 9.59
N LEU A 30 -16.02 -30.14 8.69
CA LEU A 30 -15.07 -29.08 9.08
C LEU A 30 -15.78 -27.87 9.69
N GLY A 31 -17.06 -27.64 9.41
CA GLY A 31 -17.88 -26.62 10.08
C GLY A 31 -18.03 -26.84 11.60
N GLY A 32 -17.65 -28.00 12.13
CA GLY A 32 -17.63 -28.30 13.57
C GLY A 32 -16.41 -27.77 14.34
N LEU A 33 -15.42 -27.18 13.66
CA LEU A 33 -14.19 -26.66 14.27
C LEU A 33 -14.44 -25.30 14.96
N ALA A 34 -15.15 -25.32 16.09
CA ALA A 34 -15.66 -24.12 16.76
C ALA A 34 -14.59 -23.10 17.19
N ALA A 35 -13.35 -23.54 17.51
CA ALA A 35 -12.25 -22.65 17.90
C ALA A 35 -11.39 -22.16 16.73
N LEU A 36 -11.70 -22.55 15.48
CA LEU A 36 -10.82 -22.28 14.35
C LEU A 36 -10.73 -20.79 14.05
N GLU A 37 -9.51 -20.26 13.98
CA GLU A 37 -9.18 -18.90 13.58
C GLU A 37 -8.61 -18.87 12.15
N GLU A 38 -7.87 -19.91 11.75
CA GLU A 38 -7.24 -19.98 10.42
C GLU A 38 -7.50 -21.30 9.70
N LEU A 39 -8.05 -21.21 8.48
CA LEU A 39 -8.27 -22.34 7.59
C LEU A 39 -7.54 -22.15 6.25
N HIS A 40 -6.46 -22.92 6.06
CA HIS A 40 -5.62 -22.88 4.86
C HIS A 40 -5.78 -24.16 4.05
N LEU A 41 -6.61 -24.13 3.00
CA LEU A 41 -6.87 -25.24 2.08
C LEU A 41 -6.48 -24.93 0.63
N TYR A 42 -5.60 -23.95 0.40
CA TYR A 42 -5.24 -23.54 -0.95
C TYR A 42 -4.29 -24.51 -1.64
N ASN A 43 -4.34 -24.57 -2.98
CA ASN A 43 -3.43 -25.41 -3.78
C ASN A 43 -3.40 -26.88 -3.30
N ALA A 44 -4.58 -27.48 -3.15
CA ALA A 44 -4.75 -28.82 -2.58
C ALA A 44 -5.52 -29.78 -3.50
N ASN A 45 -5.78 -29.40 -4.76
CA ASN A 45 -6.58 -30.16 -5.74
C ASN A 45 -7.97 -30.57 -5.23
N LEU A 46 -8.57 -29.80 -4.32
CA LEU A 46 -9.93 -30.03 -3.81
C LEU A 46 -10.96 -29.72 -4.90
N SER A 47 -12.10 -30.39 -4.89
CA SER A 47 -13.11 -30.26 -5.96
C SER A 47 -14.55 -30.30 -5.46
N GLY A 48 -15.51 -29.88 -6.28
CA GLY A 48 -16.92 -29.86 -5.89
C GLY A 48 -17.32 -28.57 -5.17
N PRO A 49 -18.54 -28.51 -4.59
CA PRO A 49 -19.09 -27.29 -4.04
C PRO A 49 -18.45 -26.88 -2.71
N LEU A 50 -18.57 -25.58 -2.39
CA LEU A 50 -18.31 -25.03 -1.06
C LEU A 50 -19.38 -25.55 -0.08
N PRO A 51 -19.03 -26.24 1.01
CA PRO A 51 -20.00 -26.64 2.03
C PRO A 51 -20.56 -25.42 2.76
N PRO A 52 -21.89 -25.24 2.83
CA PRO A 52 -22.51 -24.17 3.62
C PRO A 52 -22.08 -24.18 5.09
N GLU A 53 -21.78 -25.35 5.64
CA GLU A 53 -21.38 -25.54 7.04
C GLU A 53 -20.07 -24.82 7.40
N LEU A 54 -19.22 -24.49 6.41
CA LEU A 54 -18.06 -23.63 6.68
C LEU A 54 -18.46 -22.26 7.21
N GLY A 55 -19.67 -21.77 6.90
CA GLY A 55 -20.22 -20.54 7.46
C GLY A 55 -20.41 -20.57 8.99
N TYR A 56 -20.37 -21.73 9.64
CA TYR A 56 -20.50 -21.86 11.09
C TYR A 56 -19.20 -21.56 11.85
N LEU A 57 -18.09 -21.35 11.13
CA LEU A 57 -16.77 -21.09 11.71
C LEU A 57 -16.64 -19.63 12.17
N ALA A 58 -17.41 -19.26 13.20
CA ALA A 58 -17.57 -17.88 13.64
C ALA A 58 -16.27 -17.19 14.11
N ASN A 59 -15.23 -17.94 14.48
CA ASN A 59 -13.95 -17.39 14.93
C ASN A 59 -12.92 -17.21 13.81
N VAL A 60 -13.21 -17.70 12.59
CA VAL A 60 -12.25 -17.66 11.48
C VAL A 60 -11.98 -16.23 11.06
N ARG A 61 -10.70 -15.87 11.07
CA ARG A 61 -10.14 -14.61 10.55
C ARG A 61 -9.55 -14.80 9.16
N PHE A 62 -8.98 -15.97 8.88
CA PHE A 62 -8.37 -16.29 7.60
C PHE A 62 -8.99 -17.54 6.98
N LEU A 63 -9.63 -17.39 5.81
CA LEU A 63 -10.18 -18.49 5.03
C LEU A 63 -9.62 -18.48 3.61
N SER A 64 -8.70 -19.40 3.32
CA SER A 64 -8.16 -19.55 1.97
C SER A 64 -8.50 -20.91 1.37
N LEU A 65 -9.30 -20.86 0.31
CA LEU A 65 -9.73 -21.98 -0.52
C LEU A 65 -9.20 -21.84 -1.97
N ALA A 66 -8.24 -20.94 -2.17
CA ALA A 66 -7.75 -20.56 -3.49
C ALA A 66 -7.01 -21.69 -4.22
N SER A 67 -6.90 -21.60 -5.54
CA SER A 67 -6.15 -22.54 -6.39
C SER A 67 -6.58 -24.00 -6.20
N ASN A 68 -7.89 -24.25 -6.28
CA ASN A 68 -8.47 -25.59 -6.26
C ASN A 68 -9.37 -25.77 -7.51
N ALA A 69 -10.10 -26.87 -7.56
CA ALA A 69 -11.12 -27.16 -8.58
C ALA A 69 -12.53 -27.05 -8.00
N LEU A 70 -12.76 -26.09 -7.08
CA LEU A 70 -14.06 -25.87 -6.45
C LEU A 70 -15.07 -25.29 -7.46
N SER A 71 -16.34 -25.58 -7.25
CA SER A 71 -17.40 -25.24 -8.20
C SER A 71 -18.71 -24.77 -7.58
N GLY A 72 -19.56 -24.14 -8.39
CA GLY A 72 -20.87 -23.64 -7.97
C GLY A 72 -20.80 -22.25 -7.29
N PRO A 73 -21.89 -21.81 -6.65
CA PRO A 73 -21.97 -20.50 -6.01
C PRO A 73 -21.32 -20.47 -4.63
N VAL A 74 -21.04 -19.25 -4.14
CA VAL A 74 -20.70 -19.02 -2.73
C VAL A 74 -21.98 -19.18 -1.88
N PRO A 75 -22.00 -20.05 -0.86
CA PRO A 75 -23.17 -20.22 0.01
C PRO A 75 -23.50 -18.94 0.80
N PRO A 76 -24.78 -18.57 0.95
CA PRO A 76 -25.16 -17.40 1.76
C PRO A 76 -24.75 -17.52 3.23
N GLU A 77 -24.55 -18.73 3.74
CA GLU A 77 -24.07 -19.02 5.10
C GLU A 77 -22.68 -18.42 5.36
N PHE A 78 -21.89 -18.12 4.33
CA PHE A 78 -20.58 -17.45 4.48
C PHE A 78 -20.72 -16.03 5.05
N GLY A 79 -21.93 -15.43 5.01
CA GLY A 79 -22.21 -14.17 5.71
C GLY A 79 -22.16 -14.28 7.24
N ALA A 80 -22.17 -15.49 7.81
CA ALA A 80 -22.03 -15.71 9.25
C ALA A 80 -20.57 -15.72 9.75
N LEU A 81 -19.59 -15.60 8.85
CA LEU A 81 -18.16 -15.53 9.16
C LEU A 81 -17.75 -14.13 9.68
N THR A 82 -18.46 -13.58 10.67
CA THR A 82 -18.35 -12.15 11.07
C THR A 82 -16.97 -11.70 11.55
N ASN A 83 -16.05 -12.63 11.82
CA ASN A 83 -14.66 -12.34 12.20
C ASN A 83 -13.68 -12.42 11.02
N VAL A 84 -14.12 -12.80 9.82
CA VAL A 84 -13.23 -13.00 8.68
C VAL A 84 -12.63 -11.69 8.19
N GLN A 85 -11.31 -11.69 8.05
CA GLN A 85 -10.51 -10.59 7.53
C GLN A 85 -10.04 -10.90 6.10
N VAL A 86 -9.74 -12.17 5.80
CA VAL A 86 -9.32 -12.61 4.46
C VAL A 86 -10.21 -13.74 3.98
N LEU A 87 -10.89 -13.53 2.85
CA LEU A 87 -11.64 -14.54 2.11
C LEU A 87 -11.02 -14.74 0.73
N ALA A 88 -10.23 -15.80 0.56
CA ALA A 88 -9.55 -16.11 -0.69
C ALA A 88 -10.21 -17.31 -1.40
N LEU A 89 -10.88 -17.02 -2.51
CA LEU A 89 -11.57 -17.98 -3.39
C LEU A 89 -10.92 -18.08 -4.78
N ALA A 90 -9.82 -17.35 -4.98
CA ALA A 90 -9.17 -17.17 -6.28
C ALA A 90 -8.80 -18.49 -6.98
N ASN A 91 -8.64 -18.46 -8.29
CA ASN A 91 -8.18 -19.59 -9.11
C ASN A 91 -9.01 -20.86 -8.90
N ASN A 92 -10.33 -20.70 -8.78
CA ASN A 92 -11.30 -21.78 -8.82
C ASN A 92 -12.25 -21.53 -10.00
N ALA A 93 -11.87 -21.99 -11.19
CA ALA A 93 -12.59 -21.69 -12.43
C ALA A 93 -14.05 -22.18 -12.45
N GLY A 94 -14.41 -23.14 -11.57
CA GLY A 94 -15.78 -23.62 -11.43
C GLY A 94 -16.68 -22.76 -10.53
N LEU A 95 -16.11 -21.84 -9.73
CA LEU A 95 -16.89 -20.95 -8.88
C LEU A 95 -17.55 -19.88 -9.74
N THR A 96 -18.88 -19.81 -9.68
CA THR A 96 -19.73 -19.05 -10.61
C THR A 96 -20.88 -18.39 -9.89
N GLY A 97 -21.46 -17.36 -10.50
CA GLY A 97 -22.68 -16.71 -10.01
C GLY A 97 -22.42 -15.46 -9.18
N ALA A 98 -23.51 -14.81 -8.76
CA ALA A 98 -23.45 -13.62 -7.93
C ALA A 98 -23.03 -13.98 -6.50
N LEU A 99 -22.17 -13.15 -5.90
CA LEU A 99 -21.91 -13.23 -4.46
C LEU A 99 -23.22 -13.02 -3.68
N PRO A 100 -23.47 -13.79 -2.61
CA PRO A 100 -24.72 -13.68 -1.87
C PRO A 100 -24.78 -12.37 -1.08
N GLN A 101 -25.97 -11.78 -1.00
CA GLN A 101 -26.18 -10.51 -0.28
C GLN A 101 -25.71 -10.58 1.18
N SER A 102 -25.79 -11.74 1.82
CA SER A 102 -25.36 -11.93 3.21
C SER A 102 -23.88 -11.67 3.45
N LEU A 103 -23.02 -11.61 2.42
CA LEU A 103 -21.63 -11.18 2.60
C LEU A 103 -21.53 -9.73 3.10
N THR A 104 -22.58 -8.91 2.94
CA THR A 104 -22.58 -7.54 3.48
C THR A 104 -22.53 -7.47 5.01
N GLU A 105 -22.70 -8.60 5.70
CA GLU A 105 -22.56 -8.72 7.17
C GLU A 105 -21.09 -8.89 7.62
N LEU A 106 -20.16 -9.02 6.67
CA LEU A 106 -18.73 -9.20 6.94
C LEU A 106 -18.04 -7.84 7.13
N ASP A 107 -18.29 -7.20 8.27
CA ASP A 107 -17.79 -5.85 8.59
C ASP A 107 -16.27 -5.78 8.83
N ARG A 108 -15.62 -6.94 9.00
CA ARG A 108 -14.17 -7.05 9.26
C ARG A 108 -13.37 -7.50 8.03
N LEU A 109 -14.02 -7.68 6.89
CA LEU A 109 -13.36 -8.20 5.69
C LEU A 109 -12.42 -7.14 5.09
N GLU A 110 -11.13 -7.44 5.13
CA GLU A 110 -10.05 -6.57 4.63
C GLU A 110 -9.65 -6.96 3.19
N GLU A 111 -9.63 -8.28 2.89
CA GLU A 111 -9.23 -8.82 1.60
C GLU A 111 -10.25 -9.85 1.05
N LEU A 112 -10.76 -9.58 -0.17
CA LEU A 112 -11.61 -10.47 -0.94
C LEU A 112 -10.92 -10.84 -2.26
N VAL A 113 -10.41 -12.06 -2.35
CA VAL A 113 -9.69 -12.54 -3.54
C VAL A 113 -10.55 -13.49 -4.35
N THR A 114 -11.03 -13.01 -5.50
CA THR A 114 -11.91 -13.79 -6.41
C THR A 114 -11.36 -13.91 -7.84
N SER A 115 -10.14 -13.44 -8.10
CA SER A 115 -9.49 -13.54 -9.41
C SER A 115 -9.45 -14.99 -9.91
N GLY A 116 -9.62 -15.23 -11.21
CA GLY A 116 -9.63 -16.60 -11.75
C GLY A 116 -10.88 -17.42 -11.38
N THR A 117 -11.97 -16.74 -10.99
CA THR A 117 -13.32 -17.32 -10.86
C THR A 117 -14.28 -16.61 -11.81
N ASP A 118 -15.48 -17.17 -12.00
CA ASP A 118 -16.58 -16.52 -12.73
C ASP A 118 -17.56 -15.78 -11.79
N LEU A 119 -17.20 -15.62 -10.51
CA LEU A 119 -17.97 -14.88 -9.52
C LEU A 119 -18.13 -13.40 -9.91
N CYS A 120 -19.24 -12.81 -9.48
CA CYS A 120 -19.52 -11.40 -9.71
C CYS A 120 -20.23 -10.74 -8.52
N ALA A 121 -20.02 -9.45 -8.33
CA ALA A 121 -20.68 -8.67 -7.29
C ALA A 121 -22.08 -8.22 -7.76
N PRO A 122 -23.13 -8.36 -6.94
CA PRO A 122 -24.41 -7.72 -7.17
C PRO A 122 -24.29 -6.22 -7.44
N ALA A 123 -25.16 -5.71 -8.32
CA ALA A 123 -25.13 -4.33 -8.79
C ALA A 123 -25.98 -3.37 -7.94
N ASP A 124 -26.59 -3.82 -6.85
CA ASP A 124 -27.37 -2.94 -5.96
C ASP A 124 -26.46 -2.01 -5.14
N ALA A 125 -27.03 -0.91 -4.67
CA ALA A 125 -26.28 0.12 -3.97
C ALA A 125 -25.72 -0.35 -2.62
N GLY A 126 -26.42 -1.26 -1.93
CA GLY A 126 -26.01 -1.76 -0.61
C GLY A 126 -24.76 -2.63 -0.72
N PHE A 127 -24.76 -3.58 -1.65
CA PHE A 127 -23.60 -4.43 -1.91
C PHE A 127 -22.40 -3.61 -2.38
N ARG A 128 -22.61 -2.62 -3.25
CA ARG A 128 -21.55 -1.68 -3.67
C ARG A 128 -20.93 -0.92 -2.50
N ALA A 129 -21.76 -0.40 -1.60
CA ALA A 129 -21.29 0.35 -0.44
C ALA A 129 -20.48 -0.53 0.52
N TRP A 130 -20.94 -1.76 0.79
CA TRP A 130 -20.16 -2.74 1.56
C TRP A 130 -18.84 -3.08 0.86
N LEU A 131 -18.92 -3.41 -0.43
CA LEU A 131 -17.75 -3.79 -1.21
C LEU A 131 -16.72 -2.66 -1.21
N ASP A 132 -17.15 -1.40 -1.30
CA ASP A 132 -16.30 -0.20 -1.16
C ASP A 132 -15.49 -0.15 0.12
N GLY A 133 -16.02 -0.69 1.22
CA GLY A 133 -15.32 -0.87 2.49
C GLY A 133 -14.23 -1.95 2.49
N VAL A 134 -14.22 -2.89 1.55
CA VAL A 134 -13.22 -3.98 1.51
C VAL A 134 -11.97 -3.52 0.75
N HIS A 135 -10.84 -3.32 1.42
CA HIS A 135 -9.72 -2.55 0.87
C HIS A 135 -8.99 -3.26 -0.28
N LYS A 136 -8.70 -4.56 -0.12
CA LYS A 136 -8.00 -5.35 -1.14
C LYS A 136 -8.98 -6.29 -1.83
N ARG A 137 -9.39 -5.94 -3.05
CA ARG A 137 -10.41 -6.72 -3.79
C ARG A 137 -10.29 -6.55 -5.29
N ARG A 138 -10.58 -7.62 -6.03
CA ARG A 138 -10.76 -7.59 -7.48
C ARG A 138 -11.94 -8.48 -7.87
N ILE A 139 -13.09 -7.85 -8.06
CA ILE A 139 -14.31 -8.51 -8.51
C ILE A 139 -15.06 -7.62 -9.51
N ARG A 140 -15.59 -8.24 -10.56
CA ARG A 140 -16.45 -7.57 -11.54
C ARG A 140 -17.87 -7.52 -11.02
N PHE A 141 -18.63 -6.47 -11.37
CA PHE A 141 -20.08 -6.51 -11.15
C PHE A 141 -20.73 -7.54 -12.06
N CYS A 142 -21.85 -8.12 -11.62
CA CYS A 142 -22.65 -8.98 -12.47
C CYS A 142 -23.16 -8.15 -13.65
N ILE A 143 -22.77 -8.55 -14.86
CA ILE A 143 -23.07 -7.80 -16.08
C ILE A 143 -24.30 -8.44 -16.73
N GLU A 144 -25.35 -7.64 -16.98
CA GLU A 144 -26.50 -8.02 -17.82
C GLU A 144 -26.37 -7.56 -19.30
N ALA A 145 -25.41 -6.69 -19.66
CA ALA A 145 -25.29 -6.04 -20.97
C ALA A 145 -23.84 -5.92 -21.52
N ASP A 146 -23.66 -5.53 -22.79
CA ASP A 146 -22.33 -5.39 -23.42
C ASP A 146 -21.36 -4.46 -22.64
N PRO A 147 -20.04 -4.75 -22.65
CA PRO A 147 -19.05 -3.95 -21.93
C PRO A 147 -19.03 -2.48 -22.42
N PRO A 148 -18.71 -1.52 -21.54
CA PRO A 148 -18.81 -0.09 -21.85
C PRO A 148 -17.95 0.26 -23.08
N ILE A 149 -18.53 1.04 -23.99
CA ILE A 149 -17.86 1.55 -25.19
C ILE A 149 -17.30 2.97 -24.98
N ALA A 150 -17.39 3.50 -23.76
CA ALA A 150 -16.79 4.77 -23.37
C ALA A 150 -16.28 4.68 -21.93
N TYR A 151 -15.09 5.25 -21.69
CA TYR A 151 -14.54 5.41 -20.36
C TYR A 151 -13.69 6.68 -20.26
N LEU A 152 -13.40 7.09 -19.04
CA LEU A 152 -12.39 8.08 -18.70
C LEU A 152 -11.17 7.35 -18.12
N THR A 153 -9.96 7.85 -18.38
CA THR A 153 -8.71 7.30 -17.83
C THR A 153 -7.75 8.41 -17.41
N GLN A 154 -7.02 8.20 -16.32
CA GLN A 154 -6.01 9.12 -15.79
C GLN A 154 -4.59 8.55 -15.90
N ALA A 155 -4.42 7.28 -15.51
CA ALA A 155 -3.16 6.54 -15.68
C ALA A 155 -3.41 5.18 -16.34
N VAL A 156 -4.45 4.49 -15.90
CA VAL A 156 -4.80 3.14 -16.33
C VAL A 156 -6.32 2.95 -16.27
N GLN A 157 -6.86 2.12 -17.17
CA GLN A 157 -8.28 1.80 -17.17
C GLN A 157 -8.53 0.35 -17.60
N SER A 158 -9.60 -0.24 -17.06
CA SER A 158 -10.04 -1.59 -17.38
C SER A 158 -11.54 -1.59 -17.66
N ARG A 159 -11.94 -2.23 -18.77
CA ARG A 159 -13.36 -2.34 -19.15
C ARG A 159 -14.13 -3.33 -18.26
N ALA A 160 -13.42 -4.30 -17.67
CA ALA A 160 -14.00 -5.33 -16.82
C ALA A 160 -13.98 -4.95 -15.33
N PHE A 161 -12.94 -4.19 -14.92
CA PHE A 161 -12.74 -3.74 -13.54
C PHE A 161 -12.54 -2.22 -13.55
N PRO A 162 -13.61 -1.41 -13.67
CA PRO A 162 -13.49 0.03 -13.78
C PRO A 162 -12.62 0.64 -12.68
N VAL A 163 -11.64 1.44 -13.08
CA VAL A 163 -10.71 2.14 -12.19
C VAL A 163 -11.32 3.48 -11.77
N PRO A 164 -11.45 3.77 -10.46
CA PRO A 164 -11.91 5.07 -9.99
C PRO A 164 -10.95 6.18 -10.38
N LEU A 165 -11.49 7.36 -10.68
CA LEU A 165 -10.71 8.55 -10.97
C LEU A 165 -10.39 9.33 -9.70
N VAL A 166 -9.23 9.96 -9.66
CA VAL A 166 -8.85 10.95 -8.65
C VAL A 166 -9.47 12.29 -9.02
N ALA A 167 -10.17 12.92 -8.08
CA ALA A 167 -10.79 14.23 -8.28
C ALA A 167 -9.73 15.32 -8.49
N GLY A 168 -10.02 16.29 -9.36
CA GLY A 168 -9.10 17.40 -9.62
C GLY A 168 -7.94 17.07 -10.56
N GLU A 169 -7.97 15.92 -11.22
CA GLU A 169 -6.97 15.49 -12.19
C GLU A 169 -7.60 15.36 -13.60
N THR A 170 -6.88 15.80 -14.63
CA THR A 170 -7.32 15.70 -16.03
C THR A 170 -7.53 14.24 -16.43
N ALA A 171 -8.60 13.93 -17.15
CA ALA A 171 -8.88 12.58 -17.63
C ALA A 171 -9.07 12.54 -19.14
N LEU A 172 -8.66 11.45 -19.79
CA LEU A 172 -8.87 11.23 -21.21
C LEU A 172 -10.20 10.49 -21.38
N LEU A 173 -11.17 11.13 -22.01
CA LEU A 173 -12.34 10.46 -22.55
C LEU A 173 -11.91 9.64 -23.76
N ARG A 174 -12.23 8.35 -23.76
CA ARG A 174 -12.14 7.49 -24.94
C ARG A 174 -13.51 6.91 -25.24
N VAL A 175 -13.98 7.11 -26.46
CA VAL A 175 -15.23 6.53 -26.99
C VAL A 175 -14.88 5.65 -28.18
N PHE A 176 -15.44 4.45 -28.22
CA PHE A 176 -15.15 3.40 -29.20
C PHE A 176 -16.39 3.07 -30.04
N PRO A 177 -16.75 3.89 -31.04
CA PRO A 177 -17.81 3.55 -31.97
C PRO A 177 -17.52 2.23 -32.67
N THR A 178 -18.52 1.35 -32.71
CA THR A 178 -18.45 0.07 -33.43
C THR A 178 -19.60 -0.03 -34.43
N ALA A 179 -19.35 -0.65 -35.57
CA ALA A 179 -20.37 -0.97 -36.55
C ALA A 179 -20.75 -2.45 -36.49
N MET A 180 -21.99 -2.80 -36.86
CA MET A 180 -22.45 -4.19 -36.93
C MET A 180 -21.71 -5.02 -38.00
N GLN A 181 -21.11 -4.36 -38.99
CA GLN A 181 -20.37 -4.98 -40.09
C GLN A 181 -19.20 -4.08 -40.52
N ALA A 182 -18.20 -4.69 -41.17
CA ALA A 182 -17.04 -3.98 -41.66
C ALA A 182 -17.44 -2.88 -42.67
N THR A 183 -16.83 -1.71 -42.54
CA THR A 183 -17.13 -0.53 -43.36
C THR A 183 -15.86 0.28 -43.63
N SER A 184 -15.87 1.07 -44.71
CA SER A 184 -14.84 2.08 -44.98
C SER A 184 -15.21 3.47 -44.44
N ILE A 185 -16.41 3.61 -43.87
CA ILE A 185 -16.90 4.84 -43.28
C ILE A 185 -16.05 5.18 -42.05
N GLY A 186 -15.63 6.44 -41.96
CA GLY A 186 -14.83 6.95 -40.86
C GLY A 186 -15.61 7.06 -39.55
N ILE A 187 -14.91 7.04 -38.41
CA ILE A 187 -15.49 7.29 -37.09
C ILE A 187 -16.29 8.62 -37.11
N PRO A 188 -17.59 8.61 -36.75
CA PRO A 188 -18.42 9.82 -36.78
C PRO A 188 -18.06 10.78 -35.65
N ALA A 189 -18.66 11.97 -35.68
CA ALA A 189 -18.57 12.91 -34.57
C ALA A 189 -19.21 12.31 -33.30
N VAL A 190 -18.65 12.66 -32.15
CA VAL A 190 -19.15 12.25 -30.83
C VAL A 190 -19.37 13.50 -30.00
N ARG A 191 -20.50 13.57 -29.31
CA ARG A 191 -20.77 14.59 -28.29
C ARG A 191 -20.76 13.96 -26.91
N ALA A 192 -19.95 14.48 -26.02
CA ALA A 192 -19.95 14.10 -24.61
C ALA A 192 -20.45 15.26 -23.76
N ARG A 193 -21.36 14.98 -22.83
CA ARG A 193 -21.89 15.94 -21.85
C ARG A 193 -21.64 15.41 -20.46
N PHE A 194 -21.16 16.28 -19.59
CA PHE A 194 -20.82 15.97 -18.21
C PHE A 194 -21.71 16.76 -17.28
N TYR A 195 -22.12 16.10 -16.20
CA TYR A 195 -23.03 16.63 -15.21
C TYR A 195 -22.42 16.41 -13.83
N VAL A 196 -22.53 17.40 -12.97
CA VAL A 196 -22.16 17.27 -11.55
C VAL A 196 -23.39 17.64 -10.74
N ASN A 197 -23.82 16.75 -9.86
CA ASN A 197 -25.00 16.94 -9.01
C ASN A 197 -26.26 17.34 -9.81
N GLY A 198 -26.48 16.69 -10.96
CA GLY A 198 -27.66 16.92 -11.78
C GLY A 198 -27.53 18.01 -12.85
N ARG A 199 -26.57 18.92 -12.75
CA ARG A 199 -26.39 20.08 -13.63
C ARG A 199 -25.31 19.84 -14.68
N GLU A 200 -25.56 20.21 -15.95
CA GLU A 200 -24.54 20.17 -17.00
C GLU A 200 -23.42 21.16 -16.67
N THR A 201 -22.19 20.67 -16.56
CA THR A 201 -21.00 21.47 -16.23
C THR A 201 -20.04 21.59 -17.41
N HIS A 202 -20.04 20.63 -18.32
CA HIS A 202 -19.15 20.62 -19.47
C HIS A 202 -19.77 19.85 -20.63
N ALA A 203 -19.46 20.25 -21.86
CA ALA A 203 -19.78 19.50 -23.06
C ALA A 203 -18.63 19.65 -24.06
N VAL A 204 -18.29 18.55 -24.73
CA VAL A 204 -17.24 18.50 -25.74
C VAL A 204 -17.73 17.78 -26.99
N ASP A 205 -17.50 18.41 -28.14
CA ASP A 205 -17.74 17.83 -29.46
C ASP A 205 -16.42 17.32 -30.02
N VAL A 206 -16.29 16.00 -30.13
CA VAL A 206 -15.15 15.33 -30.75
C VAL A 206 -15.42 15.20 -32.24
N PRO A 207 -14.59 15.80 -33.12
CA PRO A 207 -14.78 15.70 -34.56
C PRO A 207 -14.58 14.26 -35.05
N GLY A 208 -15.30 13.90 -36.11
CA GLY A 208 -15.13 12.62 -36.78
C GLY A 208 -13.73 12.44 -37.37
N LYS A 209 -13.32 11.18 -37.55
CA LYS A 209 -12.01 10.79 -38.10
C LYS A 209 -12.20 10.00 -39.39
N SER A 210 -11.19 10.04 -40.26
CA SER A 210 -11.17 9.22 -41.48
C SER A 210 -10.90 7.73 -41.22
N THR A 211 -10.44 7.36 -40.02
CA THR A 211 -10.19 5.98 -39.64
C THR A 211 -11.49 5.17 -39.70
N PRO A 212 -11.53 4.03 -40.43
CA PRO A 212 -12.74 3.22 -40.55
C PRO A 212 -13.28 2.74 -39.20
N ILE A 213 -14.61 2.70 -39.06
CA ILE A 213 -15.28 2.23 -37.84
C ILE A 213 -15.01 0.72 -37.65
N PRO A 214 -14.42 0.29 -36.53
CA PRO A 214 -14.21 -1.13 -36.24
C PRO A 214 -15.52 -1.90 -36.01
N VAL A 215 -15.49 -3.23 -36.17
CA VAL A 215 -16.61 -4.11 -35.78
C VAL A 215 -16.60 -4.50 -34.30
N ALA A 216 -15.49 -4.24 -33.61
CA ALA A 216 -15.29 -4.50 -32.20
C ALA A 216 -14.41 -3.41 -31.61
N VAL A 217 -14.54 -3.18 -30.31
CA VAL A 217 -13.70 -2.20 -29.59
C VAL A 217 -12.23 -2.55 -29.75
N ASP A 218 -11.42 -1.56 -30.13
CA ASP A 218 -9.98 -1.69 -30.28
C ASP A 218 -9.27 -0.54 -29.58
N GLU A 219 -8.64 -0.86 -28.45
CA GLU A 219 -7.99 0.10 -27.58
C GLU A 219 -6.57 0.46 -28.01
N SER A 220 -5.99 -0.28 -28.98
CA SER A 220 -4.58 -0.24 -29.35
C SER A 220 -4.09 1.05 -30.01
N SER A 221 -5.01 1.96 -30.35
CA SER A 221 -4.66 3.23 -30.97
C SER A 221 -5.67 4.32 -30.67
N LEU A 222 -5.17 5.53 -30.43
CA LEU A 222 -5.99 6.74 -30.35
C LEU A 222 -6.68 7.08 -31.67
N ALA A 223 -6.21 6.55 -32.82
CA ALA A 223 -6.88 6.74 -34.11
C ALA A 223 -8.20 5.96 -34.20
N LYS A 224 -8.33 4.85 -33.45
CA LYS A 224 -9.50 3.94 -33.47
C LYS A 224 -10.59 4.31 -32.46
N SER A 225 -10.45 5.46 -31.83
CA SER A 225 -11.37 5.98 -30.80
C SER A 225 -11.60 7.48 -31.01
N ALA A 226 -12.76 7.98 -30.64
CA ALA A 226 -12.98 9.42 -30.46
C ALA A 226 -12.47 9.78 -29.06
N ASN A 227 -11.54 10.75 -28.97
CA ASN A 227 -10.91 11.09 -27.71
C ASN A 227 -10.99 12.60 -27.44
N ALA A 228 -11.10 12.95 -26.17
CA ALA A 228 -11.01 14.32 -25.68
C ALA A 228 -10.39 14.33 -24.27
N GLU A 229 -9.53 15.30 -24.01
CA GLU A 229 -9.12 15.59 -22.64
C GLU A 229 -10.23 16.34 -21.92
N ILE A 230 -10.60 15.84 -20.75
CA ILE A 230 -11.61 16.43 -19.88
C ILE A 230 -10.87 17.15 -18.75
N PRO A 231 -11.08 18.47 -18.60
CA PRO A 231 -10.36 19.26 -17.61
C PRO A 231 -10.57 18.78 -16.17
N ALA A 232 -9.51 18.90 -15.36
CA ALA A 232 -9.49 18.57 -13.93
C ALA A 232 -10.67 19.12 -13.12
N GLU A 233 -11.11 20.36 -13.40
CA GLU A 233 -12.23 21.00 -12.71
C GLU A 233 -13.59 20.32 -12.95
N ILE A 234 -13.69 19.51 -14.00
CA ILE A 234 -14.89 18.72 -14.30
C ILE A 234 -14.86 17.37 -13.58
N ILE A 235 -13.68 16.81 -13.33
CA ILE A 235 -13.48 15.53 -12.68
C ILE A 235 -13.66 15.69 -11.16
N GLN A 236 -14.91 15.62 -10.71
CA GLN A 236 -15.32 15.83 -9.32
C GLN A 236 -16.27 14.73 -8.84
N PRO A 237 -16.34 14.44 -7.52
CA PRO A 237 -17.32 13.50 -6.98
C PRO A 237 -18.76 13.84 -7.40
N GLY A 238 -19.54 12.82 -7.74
CA GLY A 238 -20.90 13.01 -8.29
C GLY A 238 -20.95 13.31 -9.79
N LEU A 239 -19.83 13.10 -10.50
CA LEU A 239 -19.77 13.20 -11.96
C LEU A 239 -20.63 12.13 -12.63
N GLU A 240 -21.45 12.57 -13.58
CA GLU A 240 -22.19 11.72 -14.50
C GLU A 240 -21.88 12.15 -15.94
N MET A 241 -21.95 11.21 -16.89
CA MET A 241 -21.75 11.50 -18.30
C MET A 241 -22.84 10.94 -19.20
N VAL A 242 -23.04 11.62 -20.33
CA VAL A 242 -23.84 11.18 -21.46
C VAL A 242 -23.00 11.29 -22.72
N ILE A 243 -22.93 10.20 -23.48
CA ILE A 243 -22.20 10.15 -24.75
C ILE A 243 -23.21 9.93 -25.89
N GLU A 244 -23.12 10.74 -26.93
CA GLU A 244 -23.91 10.64 -28.15
C GLU A 244 -22.95 10.40 -29.32
N VAL A 245 -23.03 9.22 -29.92
CA VAL A 245 -22.26 8.85 -31.12
C VAL A 245 -23.12 9.14 -32.34
N ASP A 246 -22.56 9.88 -33.32
CA ASP A 246 -23.28 10.39 -34.48
C ASP A 246 -24.57 11.17 -34.11
N PRO A 247 -24.48 12.24 -33.29
CA PRO A 247 -25.65 12.93 -32.76
C PRO A 247 -26.54 13.56 -33.85
N GLN A 248 -25.99 13.82 -35.04
CA GLN A 248 -26.75 14.31 -36.19
C GLN A 248 -27.34 13.21 -37.08
N ARG A 249 -27.13 11.92 -36.74
CA ARG A 249 -27.56 10.75 -37.52
C ARG A 249 -27.15 10.82 -38.99
N THR A 250 -25.87 11.08 -39.22
CA THR A 250 -25.30 11.22 -40.56
C THR A 250 -25.06 9.88 -41.24
N LEU A 251 -25.00 8.78 -40.47
CA LEU A 251 -24.73 7.44 -40.97
C LEU A 251 -26.01 6.61 -41.14
N ASP A 252 -25.93 5.57 -41.97
CA ASP A 252 -27.00 4.58 -42.15
C ASP A 252 -27.32 3.87 -40.82
N GLU A 253 -28.59 3.89 -40.41
CA GLU A 253 -29.07 3.24 -39.18
C GLU A 253 -28.76 1.73 -39.17
N ALA A 254 -28.69 1.09 -40.34
CA ALA A 254 -28.37 -0.33 -40.47
C ALA A 254 -26.94 -0.68 -39.99
N LEU A 255 -26.04 0.30 -39.89
CA LEU A 255 -24.69 0.09 -39.34
C LEU A 255 -24.70 -0.03 -37.81
N GLY A 256 -25.76 0.41 -37.14
CA GLY A 256 -25.88 0.36 -35.69
C GLY A 256 -24.86 1.24 -34.94
N VAL A 257 -24.31 2.26 -35.59
CA VAL A 257 -23.24 3.12 -35.03
C VAL A 257 -23.81 4.23 -34.15
N ALA A 258 -24.89 4.87 -34.58
CA ALA A 258 -25.51 5.98 -33.86
C ALA A 258 -26.13 5.48 -32.55
N LYS A 259 -25.64 5.95 -31.41
CA LYS A 259 -26.04 5.49 -30.07
C LYS A 259 -25.95 6.60 -29.04
N ARG A 260 -26.82 6.53 -28.03
CA ARG A 260 -26.74 7.32 -26.79
C ARG A 260 -26.33 6.41 -25.64
N ILE A 261 -25.38 6.82 -24.81
CA ILE A 261 -24.87 6.05 -23.69
C ILE A 261 -24.97 6.89 -22.41
N PRO A 262 -25.64 6.38 -21.37
CA PRO A 262 -26.56 5.23 -21.42
C PRO A 262 -27.76 5.55 -22.34
N GLU A 263 -28.54 4.55 -22.75
CA GLU A 263 -29.72 4.79 -23.59
C GLU A 263 -30.71 5.75 -22.91
N THR A 264 -30.88 5.61 -21.58
CA THR A 264 -31.69 6.48 -20.74
C THR A 264 -30.92 6.92 -19.50
N GLY A 265 -31.22 8.10 -18.97
CA GLY A 265 -30.52 8.63 -17.80
C GLY A 265 -29.09 9.07 -18.13
N ARG A 266 -28.18 8.87 -17.16
CA ARG A 266 -26.77 9.27 -17.20
C ARG A 266 -25.92 8.17 -16.56
N LEU A 267 -24.69 8.03 -17.04
CA LEU A 267 -23.74 7.05 -16.52
C LEU A 267 -22.94 7.73 -15.40
N ALA A 268 -23.07 7.22 -14.17
CA ALA A 268 -22.23 7.66 -13.06
C ALA A 268 -20.77 7.28 -13.33
N VAL A 269 -19.87 8.21 -13.02
CA VAL A 269 -18.41 8.00 -13.07
C VAL A 269 -17.92 7.95 -11.63
N ASP A 270 -17.17 6.91 -11.28
CA ASP A 270 -16.57 6.80 -9.95
C ASP A 270 -15.39 7.77 -9.85
N VAL A 271 -15.57 8.86 -9.10
CA VAL A 271 -14.56 9.89 -8.84
C VAL A 271 -14.39 10.05 -7.34
N ARG A 272 -13.15 9.92 -6.86
CA ARG A 272 -12.80 9.94 -5.44
C ARG A 272 -11.91 11.15 -5.14
N ALA A 273 -12.31 11.93 -4.14
CA ALA A 273 -11.45 12.97 -3.58
C ALA A 273 -10.40 12.29 -2.70
N MET A 274 -9.12 12.49 -3.02
CA MET A 274 -8.03 11.90 -2.26
C MET A 274 -7.59 12.82 -1.13
N PRO A 275 -7.23 12.29 0.06
CA PRO A 275 -6.52 13.05 1.06
C PRO A 275 -5.20 13.56 0.49
N ARG A 276 -4.74 14.71 0.99
CA ARG A 276 -3.43 15.27 0.62
C ARG A 276 -2.33 14.29 1.01
N PHE A 277 -1.41 14.01 0.10
CA PHE A 277 -0.23 13.19 0.41
C PHE A 277 0.87 14.08 0.98
N ASP A 278 1.06 14.05 2.30
CA ASP A 278 2.13 14.80 2.96
C ASP A 278 3.37 13.93 3.15
N LEU A 279 4.43 14.28 2.41
CA LEU A 279 5.72 13.60 2.39
C LEU A 279 6.82 14.49 2.98
N THR A 280 7.51 13.99 4.00
CA THR A 280 8.71 14.59 4.55
C THR A 280 9.92 13.86 3.99
N LEU A 281 10.81 14.59 3.31
CA LEU A 281 12.04 14.05 2.76
C LEU A 281 13.20 14.38 3.70
N ILE A 282 13.93 13.36 4.15
CA ILE A 282 15.09 13.53 5.01
C ILE A 282 16.37 13.34 4.19
N PRO A 283 17.13 14.42 3.90
CA PRO A 283 18.42 14.28 3.24
C PRO A 283 19.46 13.81 4.26
N PHE A 284 19.86 12.54 4.13
CA PHE A 284 20.94 11.97 4.91
C PHE A 284 22.29 12.27 4.26
N VAL A 285 23.17 12.89 5.04
CA VAL A 285 24.54 13.22 4.64
C VAL A 285 25.49 12.29 5.35
N TRP A 286 26.12 11.39 4.59
CA TRP A 286 27.08 10.45 5.14
C TRP A 286 28.36 11.18 5.55
N ILE A 287 28.78 11.02 6.81
CA ILE A 287 29.89 11.81 7.39
C ILE A 287 31.24 11.62 6.69
N HIS A 288 31.42 10.54 5.92
CA HIS A 288 32.70 10.24 5.27
C HIS A 288 32.86 10.91 3.91
N THR A 289 31.79 11.14 3.16
CA THR A 289 31.82 11.85 1.86
C THR A 289 31.29 13.26 1.95
N GLN A 290 30.34 13.51 2.87
CA GLN A 290 29.66 14.79 3.06
C GLN A 290 29.04 15.35 1.77
N ASP A 291 28.51 14.47 0.91
CA ASP A 291 27.85 14.89 -0.32
C ASP A 291 26.58 15.69 0.01
N SER A 292 26.64 17.00 -0.20
CA SER A 292 25.53 17.91 0.07
C SER A 292 24.56 18.04 -1.11
N ALA A 293 24.84 17.44 -2.28
CA ALA A 293 23.95 17.54 -3.44
C ALA A 293 22.55 16.96 -3.16
N ILE A 294 22.47 15.99 -2.25
CA ILE A 294 21.19 15.44 -1.80
C ILE A 294 20.32 16.48 -1.06
N VAL A 295 20.95 17.45 -0.38
CA VAL A 295 20.25 18.52 0.33
C VAL A 295 19.60 19.45 -0.69
N ASP A 296 20.38 19.92 -1.66
CA ASP A 296 19.89 20.79 -2.74
C ASP A 296 18.76 20.12 -3.53
N LEU A 297 18.87 18.82 -3.79
CA LEU A 297 17.83 18.03 -4.46
C LEU A 297 16.53 17.98 -3.64
N VAL A 298 16.61 17.66 -2.34
CA VAL A 298 15.44 17.60 -1.46
C VAL A 298 14.78 18.98 -1.33
N GLU A 299 15.57 20.05 -1.22
CA GLU A 299 15.03 21.41 -1.21
C GLU A 299 14.33 21.76 -2.52
N ALA A 300 14.90 21.37 -3.67
CA ALA A 300 14.26 21.57 -4.97
C ALA A 300 12.95 20.78 -5.13
N MET A 301 12.91 19.54 -4.64
CA MET A 301 11.70 18.71 -4.60
C MET A 301 10.60 19.35 -3.74
N ALA A 302 10.96 19.94 -2.59
CA ALA A 302 10.01 20.62 -1.71
C ALA A 302 9.54 21.98 -2.26
N ALA A 303 10.36 22.67 -3.06
CA ALA A 303 10.03 23.97 -3.62
C ALA A 303 8.97 23.91 -4.74
N ASP A 304 8.97 22.85 -5.55
CA ASP A 304 7.98 22.67 -6.63
C ASP A 304 7.59 21.17 -6.81
N PRO A 305 6.93 20.55 -5.81
CA PRO A 305 6.63 19.13 -5.82
C PRO A 305 5.75 18.70 -6.99
N GLU A 306 4.94 19.61 -7.51
CA GLU A 306 4.03 19.40 -8.63
C GLU A 306 4.71 19.44 -10.00
N LYS A 307 6.00 19.81 -10.08
CA LYS A 307 6.73 19.82 -11.36
C LYS A 307 8.10 19.15 -11.28
N HIS A 308 8.60 18.84 -10.09
CA HIS A 308 9.89 18.22 -9.94
C HIS A 308 9.92 16.82 -10.60
N GLU A 309 10.99 16.54 -11.35
CA GLU A 309 11.14 15.31 -12.13
C GLU A 309 11.20 14.04 -11.26
N MET A 310 11.87 14.12 -10.10
CA MET A 310 11.94 13.02 -9.12
C MET A 310 10.58 12.55 -8.60
N LEU A 311 9.55 13.40 -8.69
CA LEU A 311 8.18 13.09 -8.24
C LEU A 311 7.23 12.85 -9.42
N GLY A 312 7.74 12.89 -10.65
CA GLY A 312 6.94 12.73 -11.87
C GLY A 312 6.25 11.37 -11.93
N ASP A 313 6.97 10.28 -11.69
CA ASP A 313 6.39 8.93 -11.67
C ASP A 313 5.42 8.76 -10.50
N THR A 314 5.73 9.30 -9.31
CA THR A 314 4.81 9.26 -8.17
C THR A 314 3.46 9.92 -8.48
N ARG A 315 3.46 11.13 -9.05
CA ARG A 315 2.22 11.84 -9.41
C ARG A 315 1.46 11.20 -10.57
N THR A 316 2.19 10.56 -11.50
CA THR A 316 1.58 9.94 -12.69
C THR A 316 1.00 8.56 -12.38
N LEU A 317 1.67 7.79 -11.53
CA LEU A 317 1.39 6.37 -11.33
C LEU A 317 0.65 6.08 -10.02
N MET A 318 0.75 6.96 -9.02
CA MET A 318 0.12 6.75 -7.72
C MET A 318 -1.09 7.67 -7.53
N PRO A 319 -2.12 7.22 -6.81
CA PRO A 319 -3.32 8.02 -6.54
C PRO A 319 -3.04 9.03 -5.42
N VAL A 320 -2.08 9.94 -5.63
CA VAL A 320 -1.62 10.90 -4.61
C VAL A 320 -2.57 12.09 -4.43
N GLY A 321 -3.30 12.50 -5.47
CA GLY A 321 -4.03 13.76 -5.48
C GLY A 321 -3.04 14.92 -5.31
N SER A 322 -3.36 15.89 -4.44
CA SER A 322 -2.41 16.97 -4.12
C SER A 322 -1.21 16.46 -3.32
N LEU A 323 0.01 16.80 -3.77
CA LEU A 323 1.26 16.37 -3.15
C LEU A 323 1.90 17.51 -2.33
N GLY A 324 2.02 17.32 -1.03
CA GLY A 324 2.76 18.21 -0.14
C GLY A 324 4.13 17.62 0.18
N VAL A 325 5.20 18.37 -0.07
CA VAL A 325 6.56 17.94 0.29
C VAL A 325 7.17 18.90 1.30
N THR A 326 7.70 18.35 2.38
CA THR A 326 8.49 19.08 3.38
C THR A 326 9.94 18.61 3.30
N ALA A 327 10.86 19.53 3.02
CA ALA A 327 12.28 19.27 3.17
C ALA A 327 12.64 19.30 4.66
N HIS A 328 13.08 18.18 5.19
CA HIS A 328 13.68 18.12 6.52
C HIS A 328 15.11 18.69 6.45
N GLU A 329 15.58 19.30 7.54
CA GLU A 329 16.98 19.74 7.61
C GLU A 329 17.95 18.54 7.44
N PRO A 330 19.17 18.74 6.93
CA PRO A 330 20.08 17.62 6.72
C PRO A 330 20.42 16.90 8.02
N VAL A 331 20.44 15.56 7.93
CA VAL A 331 20.76 14.65 9.03
C VAL A 331 22.10 13.99 8.74
N LEU A 332 23.09 14.24 9.60
CA LEU A 332 24.37 13.55 9.52
C LEU A 332 24.21 12.09 9.97
N THR A 333 24.70 11.14 9.19
CA THR A 333 24.71 9.72 9.59
C THR A 333 26.09 9.11 9.40
N SER A 334 26.48 8.25 10.33
CA SER A 334 27.70 7.44 10.20
C SER A 334 27.52 6.24 9.27
N SER A 335 26.28 5.90 8.92
CA SER A 335 25.96 4.77 8.05
C SER A 335 25.72 5.20 6.61
N ASN A 336 26.11 4.34 5.67
CA ASN A 336 25.65 4.41 4.28
C ASN A 336 24.93 3.11 3.87
N ASN A 337 24.43 2.35 4.84
CA ASN A 337 23.65 1.14 4.61
C ASN A 337 22.15 1.48 4.59
N GLY A 338 21.46 1.12 3.52
CA GLY A 338 20.04 1.46 3.32
C GLY A 338 19.13 1.02 4.46
N PHE A 339 19.32 -0.19 5.02
CA PHE A 339 18.49 -0.70 6.13
C PHE A 339 18.67 0.11 7.41
N GLN A 340 19.91 0.52 7.71
CA GLN A 340 20.17 1.38 8.86
C GLN A 340 19.56 2.75 8.67
N VAL A 341 19.68 3.35 7.48
CA VAL A 341 19.08 4.65 7.17
C VAL A 341 17.55 4.58 7.18
N PHE A 342 16.96 3.48 6.73
CA PHE A 342 15.52 3.19 6.84
C PHE A 342 15.06 3.16 8.31
N GLY A 343 15.79 2.45 9.18
CA GLY A 343 15.52 2.44 10.63
C GLY A 343 15.72 3.82 11.29
N GLU A 344 16.73 4.58 10.86
CA GLU A 344 16.98 5.96 11.30
C GLU A 344 15.84 6.90 10.87
N THR A 345 15.32 6.74 9.66
CA THR A 345 14.14 7.49 9.15
C THR A 345 12.94 7.29 10.07
N ARG A 346 12.66 6.04 10.46
CA ARG A 346 11.57 5.73 11.39
C ARG A 346 11.84 6.30 12.80
N ALA A 347 13.08 6.24 13.27
CA ALA A 347 13.45 6.82 14.57
C ALA A 347 13.24 8.33 14.61
N ILE A 348 13.60 9.04 13.54
CA ILE A 348 13.40 10.49 13.39
C ILE A 348 11.89 10.80 13.39
N GLN A 349 11.10 10.12 12.57
CA GLN A 349 9.64 10.29 12.54
C GLN A 349 9.02 10.14 13.94
N ALA A 350 9.43 9.10 14.69
CA ALA A 350 8.92 8.83 16.03
C ALA A 350 9.37 9.89 17.05
N MET A 351 10.64 10.31 17.05
CA MET A 351 11.16 11.33 17.96
C MET A 351 10.55 12.72 17.72
N GLU A 352 10.23 13.04 16.46
CA GLU A 352 9.67 14.33 16.09
C GLU A 352 8.15 14.37 16.23
N GLY A 353 7.50 13.21 16.29
CA GLY A 353 6.04 13.08 16.37
C GLY A 353 5.36 13.30 15.02
N GLY A 354 6.04 12.97 13.92
CA GLY A 354 5.52 13.12 12.57
C GLY A 354 4.40 12.13 12.26
N THR A 355 3.31 12.61 11.67
CA THR A 355 2.14 11.78 11.27
C THR A 355 2.04 11.54 9.77
N GLY A 356 2.79 12.30 8.96
CA GLY A 356 2.86 12.14 7.51
C GLY A 356 3.79 10.99 7.09
N HIS A 357 4.00 10.86 5.78
CA HIS A 357 4.96 9.92 5.20
C HIS A 357 6.38 10.47 5.33
N TYR A 358 7.36 9.62 5.64
CA TYR A 358 8.76 10.01 5.82
C TYR A 358 9.65 9.17 4.91
N MET A 359 10.38 9.80 4.00
CA MET A 359 11.34 9.11 3.14
C MET A 359 12.75 9.61 3.44
N GLY A 360 13.61 8.71 3.92
CA GLY A 360 15.04 8.94 3.98
C GLY A 360 15.63 8.91 2.58
N MET A 361 16.44 9.91 2.24
CA MET A 361 17.10 10.00 0.94
C MET A 361 18.61 10.14 1.11
N MET A 362 19.37 9.35 0.36
CA MET A 362 20.84 9.40 0.36
C MET A 362 21.37 9.23 -1.06
N ALA A 363 22.37 10.04 -1.42
CA ALA A 363 23.12 9.87 -2.66
C ALA A 363 24.23 8.82 -2.51
N ASN A 364 24.72 8.28 -3.62
CA ASN A 364 25.76 7.25 -3.61
C ASN A 364 27.07 7.74 -2.95
N PRO A 365 27.82 6.84 -2.28
CA PRO A 365 27.67 5.38 -2.27
C PRO A 365 26.68 4.88 -1.20
N VAL A 366 25.65 4.15 -1.63
CA VAL A 366 24.75 3.39 -0.74
C VAL A 366 25.07 1.90 -0.83
N THR A 367 25.10 1.23 0.33
CA THR A 367 25.25 -0.23 0.45
C THR A 367 23.93 -0.88 0.89
N GLY A 368 23.78 -2.18 0.62
CA GLY A 368 22.53 -2.89 0.85
C GLY A 368 21.61 -2.77 -0.36
N THR A 369 20.50 -2.04 -0.23
CA THR A 369 19.49 -1.85 -1.28
C THR A 369 19.25 -0.37 -1.60
N ALA A 370 18.81 -0.12 -2.83
CA ALA A 370 18.55 1.20 -3.38
C ALA A 370 17.25 1.83 -2.85
N GLY A 371 16.31 1.01 -2.39
CA GLY A 371 15.03 1.42 -1.85
C GLY A 371 14.52 0.38 -0.84
N ILE A 372 13.82 0.86 0.18
CA ILE A 372 13.20 0.05 1.23
C ILE A 372 11.95 0.76 1.71
N ALA A 373 10.86 0.03 1.90
CA ALA A 373 9.63 0.59 2.45
C ALA A 373 8.98 -0.34 3.48
N ARG A 374 8.27 0.26 4.44
CA ARG A 374 7.28 -0.50 5.20
C ARG A 374 6.04 -0.72 4.32
N VAL A 375 5.60 -1.97 4.23
CA VAL A 375 4.31 -2.31 3.62
C VAL A 375 3.19 -1.77 4.52
N SER A 376 2.24 -1.04 3.92
CA SER A 376 1.12 -0.43 4.66
C SER A 376 1.62 0.49 5.79
N GLY A 377 2.65 1.28 5.50
CA GLY A 377 3.32 2.15 6.46
C GLY A 377 3.55 3.55 5.94
N ARG A 378 4.15 4.40 6.77
CA ARG A 378 4.41 5.82 6.47
C ARG A 378 5.89 6.16 6.50
N TRP A 379 6.74 5.18 6.21
CA TRP A 379 8.16 5.45 6.05
C TRP A 379 8.85 4.52 5.06
N SER A 380 9.89 5.06 4.46
CA SER A 380 10.69 4.42 3.44
C SER A 380 12.08 5.05 3.36
N PHE A 381 12.96 4.44 2.60
CA PHE A 381 14.27 4.94 2.21
C PHE A 381 14.40 4.78 0.70
N SER A 382 15.01 5.75 0.01
CA SER A 382 15.30 5.65 -1.41
C SER A 382 16.56 6.41 -1.80
N ILE A 383 17.30 5.89 -2.77
CA ILE A 383 18.22 6.69 -3.58
C ILE A 383 17.42 7.68 -4.46
N PRO A 384 18.04 8.76 -4.98
CA PRO A 384 17.35 9.76 -5.79
C PRO A 384 17.10 9.28 -7.23
N GLU A 385 16.16 8.35 -7.39
CA GLU A 385 15.70 7.82 -8.69
C GLU A 385 14.16 7.85 -8.74
N PRO A 386 13.52 8.45 -9.76
CA PRO A 386 12.06 8.64 -9.79
C PRO A 386 11.27 7.34 -9.68
N SER A 387 11.72 6.29 -10.38
CA SER A 387 11.04 5.00 -10.42
C SER A 387 11.16 4.27 -9.08
N THR A 388 12.32 4.32 -8.43
CA THR A 388 12.53 3.79 -7.07
C THR A 388 11.66 4.53 -6.06
N ILE A 389 11.62 5.87 -6.07
CA ILE A 389 10.76 6.66 -5.17
C ILE A 389 9.30 6.23 -5.31
N ALA A 390 8.80 6.12 -6.55
CA ALA A 390 7.43 5.69 -6.80
C ALA A 390 7.17 4.25 -6.31
N HIS A 391 8.12 3.33 -6.52
CA HIS A 391 8.06 1.94 -6.04
C HIS A 391 7.91 1.86 -4.52
N GLU A 392 8.82 2.52 -3.79
CA GLU A 392 8.82 2.51 -2.33
C GLU A 392 7.57 3.16 -1.73
N LEU A 393 7.08 4.25 -2.34
CA LEU A 393 5.80 4.85 -1.95
C LEU A 393 4.61 3.93 -2.27
N GLY A 394 4.70 3.10 -3.31
CA GLY A 394 3.71 2.05 -3.60
C GLY A 394 3.57 1.07 -2.44
N HIS A 395 4.67 0.63 -1.84
CA HIS A 395 4.64 -0.22 -0.64
C HIS A 395 4.01 0.47 0.57
N ASN A 396 4.32 1.76 0.79
CA ASN A 396 3.64 2.57 1.80
C ASN A 396 2.11 2.65 1.56
N MET A 397 1.66 2.51 0.31
CA MET A 397 0.24 2.42 -0.08
C MET A 397 -0.30 0.98 -0.15
N SER A 398 0.30 0.05 0.60
CA SER A 398 -0.10 -1.37 0.71
C SER A 398 0.04 -2.17 -0.59
N LEU A 399 0.86 -1.73 -1.55
CA LEU A 399 1.19 -2.55 -2.71
C LEU A 399 2.28 -3.58 -2.36
N ARG A 400 2.22 -4.73 -3.03
CA ARG A 400 3.19 -5.82 -2.97
C ARG A 400 3.72 -6.08 -4.37
N HIS A 401 4.81 -6.85 -4.47
CA HIS A 401 5.48 -7.04 -5.75
C HIS A 401 4.64 -7.79 -6.79
N ALA A 402 4.69 -7.31 -8.03
CA ALA A 402 4.15 -7.99 -9.18
C ALA A 402 5.13 -9.09 -9.67
N PRO A 403 4.63 -10.21 -10.25
CA PRO A 403 5.43 -11.39 -10.59
C PRO A 403 6.28 -11.21 -11.85
N CYS A 404 7.30 -10.35 -11.78
CA CYS A 404 8.31 -10.21 -12.84
C CYS A 404 9.65 -9.73 -12.28
N GLY A 405 10.76 -10.33 -12.75
CA GLY A 405 12.13 -9.97 -12.35
C GLY A 405 12.63 -10.67 -11.08
N GLY A 406 11.92 -11.71 -10.63
CA GLY A 406 12.27 -12.49 -9.44
C GLY A 406 12.17 -11.78 -8.08
N PRO A 407 11.24 -10.83 -7.85
CA PRO A 407 11.10 -10.21 -6.53
C PRO A 407 10.65 -11.22 -5.47
N GLY A 408 11.10 -11.03 -4.23
CA GLY A 408 10.49 -11.67 -3.05
C GLY A 408 9.12 -11.07 -2.74
N GLY A 409 8.34 -11.67 -1.84
CA GLY A 409 7.11 -11.03 -1.34
C GLY A 409 6.02 -10.75 -2.39
N LEU A 410 5.89 -11.63 -3.39
CA LEU A 410 4.89 -11.51 -4.46
C LEU A 410 3.46 -11.36 -3.93
N ASP A 411 2.68 -10.48 -4.56
CA ASP A 411 1.24 -10.46 -4.34
C ASP A 411 0.59 -11.65 -5.04
N ALA A 412 0.19 -12.66 -4.27
CA ALA A 412 -0.51 -13.83 -4.77
C ALA A 412 -1.85 -13.50 -5.46
N SER A 413 -2.41 -12.32 -5.15
CA SER A 413 -3.66 -11.81 -5.73
C SER A 413 -3.44 -11.00 -7.01
N TYR A 414 -2.17 -10.76 -7.42
CA TYR A 414 -1.87 -10.01 -8.62
C TYR A 414 -2.38 -10.73 -9.88
N PRO A 415 -3.16 -10.05 -10.73
CA PRO A 415 -3.95 -10.73 -11.75
C PRO A 415 -3.21 -11.02 -13.06
N TYR A 416 -2.01 -10.47 -13.25
CA TYR A 416 -1.22 -10.63 -14.48
C TYR A 416 0.06 -11.42 -14.18
N PRO A 417 0.10 -12.74 -14.49
CA PRO A 417 1.17 -13.62 -14.04
C PRO A 417 2.57 -13.31 -14.59
N ASP A 418 2.66 -12.51 -15.66
CA ASP A 418 3.91 -12.02 -16.23
C ASP A 418 4.40 -10.69 -15.61
N GLY A 419 3.68 -10.20 -14.59
CA GLY A 419 3.94 -8.93 -13.92
C GLY A 419 3.71 -7.70 -14.79
N SER A 420 3.00 -7.85 -15.91
CA SER A 420 2.57 -6.72 -16.75
C SER A 420 1.38 -5.98 -16.14
N ILE A 421 1.02 -4.82 -16.68
CA ILE A 421 -0.17 -4.07 -16.27
C ILE A 421 -1.47 -4.64 -16.82
N GLY A 422 -1.40 -5.50 -17.84
CA GLY A 422 -2.51 -6.27 -18.42
C GLY A 422 -3.64 -5.50 -19.10
N VAL A 423 -3.66 -4.17 -18.98
CA VAL A 423 -4.65 -3.27 -19.58
C VAL A 423 -3.98 -2.04 -20.18
N TRP A 424 -4.72 -1.25 -20.97
CA TRP A 424 -4.17 -0.06 -21.58
C TRP A 424 -4.04 1.08 -20.55
N GLY A 425 -2.85 1.66 -20.50
CA GLY A 425 -2.60 2.91 -19.78
C GLY A 425 -2.60 4.12 -20.70
N TYR A 426 -2.54 5.30 -20.09
CA TYR A 426 -2.37 6.56 -20.80
C TYR A 426 -1.44 7.47 -20.02
N ASP A 427 -0.38 7.93 -20.67
CA ASP A 427 0.61 8.85 -20.12
C ASP A 427 0.35 10.24 -20.68
N PHE A 428 -0.07 11.19 -19.83
CA PHE A 428 -0.30 12.59 -20.23
C PHE A 428 0.99 13.37 -20.51
N ARG A 429 2.16 12.84 -20.13
CA ARG A 429 3.45 13.49 -20.37
C ARG A 429 3.77 13.50 -21.87
N ASP A 430 4.65 14.42 -22.27
CA ASP A 430 5.14 14.56 -23.65
C ASP A 430 4.05 14.62 -24.75
N GLY A 431 2.87 15.14 -24.41
CA GLY A 431 1.76 15.33 -25.35
C GLY A 431 0.78 14.15 -25.47
N GLY A 432 0.84 13.18 -24.56
CA GLY A 432 -0.18 12.15 -24.44
C GLY A 432 0.09 10.90 -25.27
N SER A 433 0.29 9.75 -24.62
CA SER A 433 0.53 8.47 -25.33
C SER A 433 -0.11 7.27 -24.64
N LEU A 434 -0.45 6.24 -25.42
CA LEU A 434 -0.97 4.98 -24.86
C LEU A 434 0.17 4.12 -24.31
N VAL A 435 -0.06 3.53 -23.14
CA VAL A 435 0.84 2.55 -22.54
C VAL A 435 0.28 1.15 -22.80
N GLN A 436 1.11 0.27 -23.35
CA GLN A 436 0.70 -1.06 -23.77
C GLN A 436 0.44 -1.99 -22.57
N PRO A 437 -0.51 -2.93 -22.67
CA PRO A 437 -0.80 -3.91 -21.63
C PRO A 437 0.41 -4.75 -21.18
N SER A 438 1.35 -5.01 -22.09
CA SER A 438 2.58 -5.76 -21.81
C SER A 438 3.62 -4.96 -21.02
N ARG A 439 3.35 -3.71 -20.66
CA ARG A 439 4.27 -2.90 -19.86
C ARG A 439 4.42 -3.52 -18.47
N PRO A 440 5.64 -3.68 -17.94
CA PRO A 440 5.83 -4.14 -16.57
C PRO A 440 5.16 -3.20 -15.55
N ASP A 441 4.64 -3.77 -14.47
CA ASP A 441 4.08 -2.99 -13.37
C ASP A 441 5.20 -2.25 -12.59
N VAL A 442 4.90 -1.08 -12.02
CA VAL A 442 5.82 -0.30 -11.18
C VAL A 442 6.30 -1.09 -9.97
N MET A 443 5.48 -2.03 -9.48
CA MET A 443 5.84 -2.93 -8.39
C MET A 443 6.55 -4.21 -8.85
N SER A 444 7.02 -4.27 -10.10
CA SER A 444 7.82 -5.38 -10.61
C SER A 444 9.30 -5.02 -10.69
N TYR A 445 10.20 -6.00 -10.86
CA TYR A 445 11.62 -5.75 -11.16
C TYR A 445 11.95 -5.97 -12.65
N CYS A 446 10.95 -5.86 -13.51
CA CYS A 446 11.16 -5.89 -14.95
C CYS A 446 11.29 -4.47 -15.51
N PHE A 447 12.48 -4.17 -16.01
CA PHE A 447 12.86 -2.83 -16.47
C PHE A 447 13.26 -2.83 -17.96
N PRO A 448 13.25 -1.66 -18.63
CA PRO A 448 12.87 -0.33 -18.13
C PRO A 448 11.43 0.10 -18.49
N GLY A 449 11.01 1.21 -17.85
CA GLY A 449 9.78 1.94 -18.15
C GLY A 449 8.55 1.22 -17.61
N GLN A 450 8.46 1.07 -16.30
CA GLN A 450 7.30 0.47 -15.66
C GLN A 450 6.09 1.41 -15.70
N TRP A 451 4.92 0.88 -15.36
CA TRP A 451 3.66 1.61 -15.27
C TRP A 451 2.76 1.03 -14.18
N ILE A 452 1.70 1.71 -13.76
CA ILE A 452 0.78 1.16 -12.75
C ILE A 452 -0.33 0.32 -13.41
N SER A 453 -0.63 -0.85 -12.86
CA SER A 453 -1.80 -1.66 -13.24
C SER A 453 -3.11 -1.11 -12.69
N ASP A 454 -4.24 -1.51 -13.30
CA ASP A 454 -5.58 -1.24 -12.75
C ASP A 454 -5.74 -1.78 -11.33
N TYR A 455 -5.15 -2.94 -11.05
CA TYR A 455 -5.12 -3.57 -9.74
C TYR A 455 -4.32 -2.75 -8.72
N GLY A 456 -3.07 -2.41 -9.03
CA GLY A 456 -2.21 -1.62 -8.16
C GLY A 456 -2.80 -0.25 -7.85
N PHE A 457 -3.21 0.49 -8.89
CA PHE A 457 -3.78 1.83 -8.72
C PHE A 457 -5.02 1.80 -7.82
N THR A 458 -5.94 0.87 -8.08
CA THR A 458 -7.21 0.80 -7.34
C THR A 458 -6.98 0.39 -5.88
N ASN A 459 -6.04 -0.51 -5.60
CA ASN A 459 -5.74 -0.91 -4.23
C ASN A 459 -5.03 0.20 -3.45
N ALA A 460 -4.04 0.87 -4.04
CA ALA A 460 -3.39 2.03 -3.44
C ALA A 460 -4.40 3.14 -3.12
N LEU A 461 -5.34 3.40 -4.04
CA LEU A 461 -6.38 4.41 -3.88
C LEU A 461 -7.28 4.09 -2.68
N ARG A 462 -7.75 2.84 -2.58
CA ARG A 462 -8.61 2.39 -1.47
C ARG A 462 -7.88 2.42 -0.13
N TYR A 463 -6.64 1.94 -0.10
CA TYR A 463 -5.81 1.98 1.10
C TYR A 463 -5.67 3.41 1.62
N ARG A 464 -5.32 4.37 0.75
CA ARG A 464 -5.17 5.77 1.15
C ARG A 464 -6.46 6.40 1.67
N LEU A 465 -7.61 6.11 1.05
CA LEU A 465 -8.90 6.58 1.53
C LEU A 465 -9.23 6.05 2.94
N PHE A 466 -8.76 4.86 3.28
CA PHE A 466 -8.97 4.26 4.59
C PHE A 466 -7.94 4.74 5.63
N ASP A 467 -6.64 4.57 5.35
CA ASP A 467 -5.54 4.82 6.29
C ASP A 467 -5.41 6.31 6.66
N GLU A 468 -5.54 7.20 5.68
CA GLU A 468 -5.37 8.64 5.88
C GLU A 468 -6.68 9.35 6.24
N GLY A 469 -7.81 8.62 6.26
CA GLY A 469 -9.14 9.17 6.58
C GLY A 469 -9.42 9.34 8.07
N ALA A 470 -8.66 8.67 8.95
CA ALA A 470 -8.83 8.77 10.40
C ALA A 470 -7.91 9.86 11.00
N PRO A 471 -8.42 10.73 11.89
CA PRO A 471 -7.57 11.70 12.57
C PRO A 471 -6.55 10.95 13.45
N ALA A 472 -5.26 11.12 13.15
CA ALA A 472 -4.20 10.58 13.99
C ALA A 472 -4.35 11.14 15.41
N ALA A 473 -4.42 10.25 16.41
CA ALA A 473 -4.45 10.67 17.80
C ALA A 473 -3.09 11.32 18.13
N VAL A 474 -3.07 12.65 18.24
CA VAL A 474 -1.86 13.37 18.65
C VAL A 474 -1.65 13.12 20.14
N SER A 475 -0.74 12.21 20.46
CA SER A 475 -0.29 12.03 21.84
C SER A 475 0.56 13.22 22.26
N ALA A 476 0.36 13.70 23.49
CA ALA A 476 1.20 14.77 24.03
C ALA A 476 2.65 14.28 24.13
N ARG A 477 3.61 15.18 23.84
CA ARG A 477 5.01 14.89 24.10
C ARG A 477 5.20 14.64 25.60
N ALA A 478 5.90 13.57 25.92
CA ALA A 478 6.27 13.21 27.28
C ALA A 478 7.71 12.73 27.30
N ARG A 479 8.35 12.85 28.46
CA ARG A 479 9.64 12.22 28.70
C ARG A 479 9.47 10.71 28.55
N SER A 480 10.18 10.14 27.58
CA SER A 480 9.94 8.81 27.06
C SER A 480 11.25 8.08 26.82
N LEU A 481 11.19 6.76 26.79
CA LEU A 481 12.29 5.90 26.38
C LEU A 481 12.13 5.53 24.90
N LEU A 482 13.09 5.93 24.07
CA LEU A 482 13.23 5.47 22.69
C LEU A 482 13.83 4.07 22.69
N LEU A 483 13.07 3.10 22.19
CA LEU A 483 13.44 1.70 22.05
C LEU A 483 13.40 1.35 20.57
N TRP A 484 14.52 0.86 20.04
CA TRP A 484 14.63 0.59 18.62
C TRP A 484 15.72 -0.43 18.33
N GLY A 485 15.56 -1.10 17.20
CA GLY A 485 16.34 -2.27 16.85
C GLY A 485 15.65 -3.00 15.73
N GLY A 486 15.91 -4.31 15.65
CA GLY A 486 15.36 -5.10 14.56
C GLY A 486 15.84 -6.54 14.61
N VAL A 487 15.71 -7.19 13.47
CA VAL A 487 16.28 -8.49 13.16
C VAL A 487 17.03 -8.39 11.85
N ASP A 488 18.09 -9.17 11.71
CA ASP A 488 18.77 -9.36 10.43
C ASP A 488 18.06 -10.41 9.56
N ALA A 489 18.65 -10.73 8.41
CA ALA A 489 18.14 -11.72 7.46
C ALA A 489 18.03 -13.14 8.05
N GLU A 490 18.83 -13.46 9.07
CA GLU A 490 18.80 -14.73 9.79
C GLU A 490 17.77 -14.75 10.93
N GLY A 491 17.12 -13.61 11.21
CA GLY A 491 16.15 -13.46 12.29
C GLY A 491 16.78 -13.21 13.66
N GLU A 492 18.08 -12.96 13.72
CA GLU A 492 18.79 -12.70 14.98
C GLU A 492 18.43 -11.31 15.49
N PRO A 493 17.88 -11.20 16.72
CA PRO A 493 17.48 -9.91 17.27
C PRO A 493 18.67 -9.02 17.57
N SER A 494 18.50 -7.72 17.33
CA SER A 494 19.47 -6.69 17.69
C SER A 494 18.79 -5.45 18.27
N LEU A 495 19.46 -4.82 19.25
CA LEU A 495 19.03 -3.54 19.81
C LEU A 495 20.08 -2.47 19.56
N ASN A 496 19.58 -1.28 19.23
CA ASN A 496 20.35 -0.06 19.30
C ASN A 496 20.32 0.49 20.73
N PRO A 497 21.34 1.26 21.15
CA PRO A 497 21.28 2.04 22.37
C PRO A 497 19.95 2.80 22.52
N ALA A 498 19.35 2.67 23.70
CA ALA A 498 18.13 3.35 24.08
C ALA A 498 18.45 4.77 24.54
N PHE A 499 17.50 5.69 24.33
CA PHE A 499 17.66 7.10 24.69
C PHE A 499 16.45 7.62 25.45
N VAL A 500 16.69 8.56 26.36
CA VAL A 500 15.63 9.38 26.93
C VAL A 500 15.36 10.54 25.97
N VAL A 501 14.11 10.67 25.54
CA VAL A 501 13.67 11.69 24.56
C VAL A 501 12.35 12.32 24.99
N ASP A 502 12.09 13.54 24.55
CA ASP A 502 10.79 14.19 24.66
C ASP A 502 10.00 14.05 23.36
N ALA A 503 9.21 12.98 23.28
CA ALA A 503 8.47 12.61 22.08
C ALA A 503 7.08 12.05 22.42
N PRO A 504 6.12 12.07 21.48
CA PRO A 504 4.82 11.42 21.65
C PRO A 504 4.97 9.90 21.77
N ALA A 505 4.05 9.26 22.48
CA ALA A 505 4.02 7.80 22.56
C ALA A 505 3.88 7.16 21.17
N ALA A 506 4.71 6.16 20.88
CA ALA A 506 4.63 5.32 19.69
C ALA A 506 4.76 3.86 20.15
N LEU A 507 3.64 3.15 20.24
CA LEU A 507 3.55 1.79 20.74
C LEU A 507 3.29 0.80 19.59
N PRO A 508 3.50 -0.51 19.78
CA PRO A 508 3.13 -1.50 18.79
C PRO A 508 1.64 -1.43 18.42
N ASP A 509 1.34 -1.63 17.13
CA ASP A 509 -0.03 -1.64 16.60
C ASP A 509 -0.79 -2.92 16.98
N SER A 510 -0.06 -4.03 17.17
CA SER A 510 -0.60 -5.35 17.52
C SER A 510 0.39 -6.15 18.37
N GLY A 511 -0.11 -7.17 19.08
CA GLY A 511 0.72 -8.17 19.75
C GLY A 511 1.33 -9.15 18.74
N GLY A 512 2.39 -9.85 19.15
CA GLY A 512 3.05 -10.85 18.30
C GLY A 512 4.07 -11.69 19.05
N GLU A 513 4.87 -12.44 18.28
CA GLU A 513 5.85 -13.40 18.79
C GLU A 513 7.14 -12.78 19.34
N TYR A 514 7.37 -11.49 19.07
CA TYR A 514 8.47 -10.74 19.65
C TYR A 514 8.01 -10.05 20.93
N GLU A 515 8.88 -10.05 21.95
CA GLU A 515 8.67 -9.32 23.19
C GLU A 515 9.87 -8.41 23.46
N ILE A 516 9.63 -7.13 23.71
CA ILE A 516 10.63 -6.22 24.29
C ILE A 516 10.25 -5.90 25.74
N ALA A 517 11.15 -6.21 26.67
CA ALA A 517 10.92 -6.05 28.10
C ALA A 517 12.08 -5.32 28.78
N GLY A 518 11.74 -4.35 29.63
CA GLY A 518 12.67 -3.72 30.56
C GLY A 518 12.60 -4.42 31.91
N ARG A 519 13.76 -4.72 32.50
CA ARG A 519 13.86 -5.39 33.80
C ARG A 519 14.74 -4.62 34.77
N GLY A 520 14.42 -4.73 36.05
CA GLY A 520 15.30 -4.31 37.13
C GLY A 520 16.35 -5.35 37.51
N ALA A 521 17.29 -4.94 38.37
CA ALA A 521 18.45 -5.76 38.75
C ALA A 521 18.07 -7.06 39.49
N ASP A 522 16.91 -7.09 40.15
CA ASP A 522 16.32 -8.28 40.79
C ASP A 522 15.48 -9.13 39.81
N GLY A 523 15.36 -8.71 38.54
CA GLY A 523 14.64 -9.39 37.48
C GLY A 523 13.16 -9.01 37.32
N HIS A 524 12.60 -8.12 38.16
CA HIS A 524 11.20 -7.72 38.03
C HIS A 524 10.93 -6.96 36.71
N HIS A 525 9.73 -7.11 36.16
CA HIS A 525 9.34 -6.41 34.92
C HIS A 525 8.99 -4.95 35.21
N LEU A 526 9.63 -4.04 34.48
CA LEU A 526 9.28 -2.60 34.43
C LEU A 526 8.27 -2.32 33.32
N PHE A 527 8.48 -2.95 32.17
CA PHE A 527 7.54 -2.99 31.06
C PHE A 527 7.74 -4.26 30.24
N SER A 528 6.72 -4.61 29.45
CA SER A 528 6.75 -5.67 28.45
C SER A 528 5.79 -5.29 27.34
N LEU A 529 6.26 -5.37 26.09
CA LEU A 529 5.48 -5.11 24.89
C LEU A 529 5.66 -6.29 23.95
N ALA A 530 4.58 -7.01 23.66
CA ALA A 530 4.54 -8.01 22.61
C ALA A 530 4.22 -7.34 21.26
N PHE A 531 4.87 -7.77 20.19
CA PHE A 531 4.68 -7.21 18.85
C PHE A 531 5.12 -8.16 17.74
N THR A 532 4.67 -7.88 16.52
CA THR A 532 5.20 -8.51 15.30
C THR A 532 6.17 -7.53 14.63
N MET A 533 7.29 -8.03 14.10
CA MET A 533 8.21 -7.20 13.32
C MET A 533 7.47 -6.59 12.12
N PRO A 534 7.65 -5.28 11.85
CA PRO A 534 7.03 -4.65 10.68
C PRO A 534 7.43 -5.35 9.39
N GLU A 535 6.49 -5.50 8.46
CA GLU A 535 6.80 -6.04 7.15
C GLU A 535 7.59 -5.02 6.32
N THR A 536 8.80 -5.42 5.91
CA THR A 536 9.71 -4.63 5.10
C THR A 536 9.68 -5.14 3.66
N ALA A 537 9.26 -4.30 2.73
CA ALA A 537 9.42 -4.56 1.31
C ALA A 537 10.85 -4.26 0.84
N ASP A 538 11.26 -4.90 -0.26
CA ASP A 538 12.62 -4.80 -0.83
C ASP A 538 13.75 -5.18 0.15
N GLY A 539 13.36 -5.84 1.25
CA GLY A 539 14.25 -6.28 2.30
C GLY A 539 14.94 -7.61 1.99
N ASP A 540 16.00 -7.91 2.72
CA ASP A 540 16.72 -9.18 2.66
C ASP A 540 16.23 -10.20 3.71
N GLY A 541 15.09 -9.92 4.34
CA GLY A 541 14.60 -10.59 5.55
C GLY A 541 14.77 -9.74 6.81
N SER A 542 15.63 -8.71 6.76
CA SER A 542 15.79 -7.77 7.86
C SER A 542 14.53 -6.93 8.08
N SER A 543 14.24 -6.65 9.36
CA SER A 543 13.17 -5.74 9.76
C SER A 543 13.63 -4.85 10.90
N SER A 544 13.00 -3.68 11.04
CA SER A 544 13.30 -2.73 12.10
C SER A 544 12.03 -2.22 12.76
N PHE A 545 12.13 -1.94 14.06
CA PHE A 545 11.05 -1.33 14.83
C PHE A 545 11.55 -0.09 15.57
N THR A 546 10.62 0.76 15.94
CA THR A 546 10.87 1.88 16.85
C THR A 546 9.63 2.13 17.69
N PHE A 547 9.83 2.14 19.00
CA PHE A 547 8.83 2.50 19.99
C PHE A 547 9.30 3.67 20.84
N VAL A 548 8.36 4.52 21.21
CA VAL A 548 8.56 5.61 22.17
C VAL A 548 7.63 5.33 23.32
N LEU A 549 8.21 4.92 24.45
CA LEU A 549 7.48 4.47 25.62
C LEU A 549 7.49 5.58 26.70
N PRO A 550 6.33 6.20 26.99
CA PRO A 550 6.25 7.21 28.04
C PRO A 550 6.64 6.61 29.39
N VAL A 551 7.51 7.30 30.11
CA VAL A 551 8.00 6.82 31.39
C VAL A 551 6.87 6.79 32.41
N ARG A 552 6.75 5.68 33.14
CA ARG A 552 5.91 5.56 34.34
C ARG A 552 6.84 5.34 35.53
N GLY A 553 6.50 5.91 36.70
CA GLY A 553 7.46 6.22 37.77
C GLY A 553 8.48 5.13 38.17
N ARG A 554 9.69 5.61 38.55
CA ARG A 554 10.89 4.90 39.06
C ARG A 554 11.74 4.08 38.09
N TRP A 555 11.42 4.04 36.80
CA TRP A 555 12.31 3.38 35.81
C TRP A 555 13.72 3.97 35.75
N GLU A 556 13.88 5.26 36.07
CA GLU A 556 15.16 5.99 36.04
C GLU A 556 16.24 5.35 36.94
N ASP A 557 15.82 4.79 38.08
CA ASP A 557 16.70 4.15 39.05
C ASP A 557 16.67 2.61 38.94
N ASP A 558 15.58 2.06 38.42
CA ASP A 558 15.33 0.62 38.45
C ASP A 558 15.72 -0.11 37.15
N LEU A 559 15.82 0.56 35.99
CA LEU A 559 16.11 -0.11 34.71
C LEU A 559 17.56 -0.60 34.64
N ASP A 560 17.75 -1.93 34.67
CA ASP A 560 19.05 -2.61 34.63
C ASP A 560 19.36 -3.19 33.25
N ARG A 561 18.34 -3.69 32.55
CA ARG A 561 18.49 -4.29 31.22
C ARG A 561 17.22 -4.21 30.38
N ILE A 562 17.40 -4.15 29.07
CA ILE A 562 16.33 -4.26 28.06
C ILE A 562 16.59 -5.55 27.28
N ILE A 563 15.58 -6.40 27.16
CA ILE A 563 15.68 -7.68 26.48
C ILE A 563 14.68 -7.70 25.34
N LEU A 564 15.17 -7.93 24.13
CA LEU A 564 14.36 -8.28 22.97
C LEU A 564 14.41 -9.79 22.80
N THR A 565 13.25 -10.46 22.83
CA THR A 565 13.11 -11.91 22.65
C THR A 565 12.23 -12.17 21.44
N GLY A 566 12.55 -13.19 20.66
CA GLY A 566 11.75 -13.65 19.53
C GLY A 566 12.16 -15.06 19.07
N PRO A 567 11.63 -15.54 17.93
CA PRO A 567 11.90 -16.88 17.42
C PRO A 567 13.39 -17.19 17.18
N GLY A 568 14.15 -16.18 16.75
CA GLY A 568 15.61 -16.28 16.52
C GLY A 568 16.46 -16.26 17.78
N GLY A 569 15.88 -16.02 18.97
CA GLY A 569 16.61 -15.96 20.23
C GLY A 569 16.33 -14.68 21.01
N SER A 570 17.31 -14.24 21.78
CA SER A 570 17.17 -13.04 22.61
C SER A 570 18.42 -12.17 22.58
N PHE A 571 18.23 -10.87 22.49
CA PHE A 571 19.29 -9.86 22.61
C PHE A 571 19.09 -9.06 23.89
N THR A 572 20.15 -8.89 24.69
CA THR A 572 20.14 -8.08 25.91
C THR A 572 20.98 -6.83 25.72
N LEU A 573 20.41 -5.69 26.12
CA LEU A 573 21.06 -4.40 26.19
C LEU A 573 21.12 -3.95 27.65
N ASP A 574 22.32 -3.70 28.16
CA ASP A 574 22.60 -3.32 29.54
C ASP A 574 23.78 -2.34 29.61
N GLY A 575 24.26 -2.05 30.82
CA GLY A 575 25.41 -1.16 31.03
C GLY A 575 26.74 -1.69 30.48
N ASP A 576 26.87 -3.00 30.25
CA ASP A 576 28.08 -3.67 29.76
C ASP A 576 28.11 -3.81 28.23
N SER A 577 26.98 -3.57 27.57
CA SER A 577 26.81 -3.75 26.11
C SER A 577 27.66 -2.78 25.26
N ASP A 578 28.24 -1.73 25.84
CA ASP A 578 29.12 -0.70 25.27
C ASP A 578 29.05 -0.47 23.75
N ARG A 579 27.96 0.16 23.31
CA ARG A 579 27.71 0.61 21.93
C ARG A 579 27.51 2.13 21.91
N PRO A 580 28.58 2.94 21.88
CA PRO A 580 28.44 4.39 21.97
C PRO A 580 27.74 4.95 20.73
N MET A 581 26.60 5.62 20.96
CA MET A 581 25.84 6.30 19.93
C MET A 581 25.39 7.68 20.44
N ALA A 582 25.36 8.65 19.53
CA ALA A 582 24.82 9.97 19.80
C ALA A 582 23.74 10.38 18.79
N ILE A 583 22.74 11.07 19.31
CA ILE A 583 21.73 11.77 18.53
C ILE A 583 21.97 13.28 18.72
N LEU A 584 22.14 13.99 17.62
CA LEU A 584 22.21 15.45 17.61
C LEU A 584 20.81 15.99 17.36
N ARG A 585 20.38 17.01 18.11
CA ARG A 585 19.07 17.66 17.92
C ARG A 585 19.18 19.16 17.95
N ASP A 586 18.30 19.85 17.25
CA ASP A 586 18.07 21.27 17.50
C ASP A 586 17.18 21.41 18.75
N PRO A 587 17.65 22.03 19.85
CA PRO A 587 16.88 22.12 21.08
C PRO A 587 15.66 23.06 20.98
N ARG A 588 15.58 23.90 19.94
CA ARG A 588 14.45 24.82 19.69
C ARG A 588 13.36 24.16 18.88
N THR A 589 13.71 23.43 17.82
CA THR A 589 12.71 22.77 16.94
C THR A 589 12.42 21.32 17.37
N GLY A 590 13.35 20.70 18.10
CA GLY A 590 13.33 19.28 18.43
C GLY A 590 13.69 18.37 17.26
N GLN A 591 14.09 18.92 16.11
CA GLN A 591 14.46 18.13 14.92
C GLN A 591 15.79 17.41 15.14
N VAL A 592 15.89 16.20 14.61
CA VAL A 592 17.12 15.41 14.64
C VAL A 592 18.07 15.92 13.57
N ARG A 593 19.32 16.18 13.92
CA ARG A 593 20.36 16.71 13.02
C ARG A 593 21.50 15.72 12.78
N GLY A 594 21.52 14.61 13.50
CA GLY A 594 22.43 13.53 13.20
C GLY A 594 22.27 12.31 14.11
N ILE A 595 22.67 11.16 13.60
CA ILE A 595 22.72 9.88 14.30
C ILE A 595 24.10 9.28 14.04
N LEU A 596 24.93 9.21 15.07
CA LEU A 596 26.34 8.86 14.97
C LEU A 596 26.65 7.64 15.83
N ARG A 597 27.16 6.58 15.19
CA ARG A 597 27.51 5.29 15.81
C ARG A 597 29.02 5.15 15.95
N ASP A 598 29.44 4.19 16.77
CA ASP A 598 30.84 3.77 16.94
C ASP A 598 31.80 4.92 17.27
N LEU A 599 31.33 5.85 18.12
CA LEU A 599 32.07 7.04 18.49
C LEU A 599 33.38 6.69 19.20
N GLN A 600 34.49 7.28 18.74
CA GLN A 600 35.81 7.08 19.33
C GLN A 600 35.91 7.72 20.72
N PRO A 601 36.75 7.19 21.65
CA PRO A 601 36.89 7.71 23.01
C PRO A 601 37.19 9.22 23.15
N PRO A 602 37.98 9.87 22.27
CA PRO A 602 38.18 11.33 22.33
C PRO A 602 36.92 12.11 21.94
N THR A 603 36.17 11.63 20.96
CA THR A 603 34.88 12.19 20.54
C THR A 603 33.86 12.03 21.66
N GLN A 604 33.87 10.86 22.30
CA GLN A 604 33.05 10.56 23.46
C GLN A 604 33.30 11.54 24.61
N ALA A 605 34.55 11.69 25.03
CA ALA A 605 34.92 12.62 26.10
C ALA A 605 34.57 14.08 25.75
N ALA A 606 34.70 14.47 24.49
CA ALA A 606 34.28 15.80 24.02
C ALA A 606 32.76 15.98 24.11
N MET A 607 31.97 14.98 23.71
CA MET A 607 30.50 15.02 23.76
C MET A 607 29.98 14.98 25.21
N ASP A 608 30.58 14.15 26.06
CA ASP A 608 30.28 14.09 27.50
C ASP A 608 30.60 15.41 28.21
N ALA A 609 31.72 16.05 27.84
CA ALA A 609 32.12 17.34 28.40
C ALA A 609 31.30 18.53 27.86
N THR A 610 30.68 18.38 26.68
CA THR A 610 29.92 19.43 26.00
C THR A 610 28.44 19.10 25.91
N GLY A 611 27.81 18.64 26.98
CA GLY A 611 26.36 18.40 27.05
C GLY A 611 25.47 19.58 26.61
N HIS A 612 26.03 20.72 26.21
CA HIS A 612 25.54 21.59 25.12
C HIS A 612 26.71 21.81 24.15
N ALA A 613 26.60 21.42 22.87
CA ALA A 613 27.73 21.51 21.94
C ALA A 613 28.15 22.98 21.79
N ALA A 614 29.26 23.35 22.44
CA ALA A 614 29.76 24.70 22.51
C ALA A 614 30.23 25.14 21.11
N GLY A 615 29.35 25.82 20.37
CA GLY A 615 29.65 26.48 19.10
C GLY A 615 28.63 26.26 17.99
N THR A 616 27.80 25.20 18.03
CA THR A 616 26.85 24.85 16.95
C THR A 616 25.37 25.07 17.30
N GLY A 617 25.05 25.24 18.59
CA GLY A 617 23.66 25.41 19.05
C GLY A 617 22.82 24.13 19.05
N LEU A 618 23.44 22.97 18.83
CA LEU A 618 22.80 21.65 18.87
C LEU A 618 22.94 21.00 20.25
N GLU A 619 21.90 20.27 20.63
CA GLU A 619 21.89 19.34 21.76
C GLU A 619 22.47 18.00 21.35
N VAL A 620 23.21 17.36 22.27
CA VAL A 620 23.81 16.04 22.08
C VAL A 620 23.23 15.09 23.11
N ILE A 621 22.48 14.09 22.66
CA ILE A 621 21.96 13.01 23.48
C ILE A 621 22.85 11.79 23.25
N PHE A 622 23.40 11.23 24.32
CA PHE A 622 24.40 10.16 24.24
C PHE A 622 23.97 8.92 25.03
N SER A 623 24.26 7.73 24.51
CA SER A 623 23.99 6.44 25.15
C SER A 623 25.03 5.38 24.74
N ARG A 624 25.33 4.45 25.66
CA ARG A 624 26.23 3.28 25.42
C ARG A 624 25.49 1.95 25.43
N GLY A 625 24.18 1.98 25.57
CA GLY A 625 23.36 0.80 25.76
C GLY A 625 22.03 1.23 26.36
N ILE A 626 21.96 1.24 27.68
CA ILE A 626 20.83 1.85 28.40
C ILE A 626 21.18 3.26 28.91
N PRO A 627 20.20 4.17 29.04
CA PRO A 627 20.45 5.49 29.60
C PRO A 627 20.84 5.41 31.08
N ASP A 628 21.85 6.18 31.49
CA ASP A 628 22.23 6.31 32.89
C ASP A 628 21.33 7.30 33.65
N ALA A 629 21.45 7.34 34.98
CA ALA A 629 20.69 8.28 35.82
C ALA A 629 20.91 9.76 35.44
N THR A 630 22.00 10.10 34.76
CA THR A 630 22.25 11.46 34.29
C THR A 630 21.39 11.78 33.06
N ALA A 631 21.30 10.85 32.12
CA ALA A 631 20.44 10.94 30.94
C ALA A 631 18.95 11.03 31.31
N TRP A 632 18.54 10.45 32.44
CA TRP A 632 17.18 10.59 32.99
C TRP A 632 16.89 11.92 33.69
N ARG A 633 17.92 12.69 34.09
CA ARG A 633 17.75 13.97 34.81
C ARG A 633 17.94 15.21 33.93
N ARG A 634 18.62 15.08 32.79
CA ARG A 634 18.79 16.15 31.77
C ARG A 634 17.48 16.35 31.04
#